data_AF-A0A956IK87-F1
#
_entry.id   AF-A0A956IK87-F1
#
_cell.length_a   1.000
_cell.length_b   1.000
_cell.length_c   1.000
_cell.angle_alpha   90.00
_cell.angle_beta   90.00
_cell.angle_gamma   90.00
#
_symmetry.space_group_name_H-M   'P 1'
#
loop_
_entity.id
_entity.type
_entity.pdbx_description
1 polymer ?
#
loop_
_entity_poly.entity_id
_entity_poly.type
_entity_poly.pdbx_seq_one_letter_code
_entity_poly.pdbx_strand_id
1 'polypeptide(L)'
;MIALSRLGRSAALALGSSALLIGCKDLERYDTGPGEAYCGNIIGAEFIRTPERVGGFSQELRVRVTLDTEHLDTTPGDISSNDVNGPCAPEPTFDAAPLIPMQELSSDPLSQLSFGDGRDYNFMAWVESSCRGPMLAVVSLMNDDELELRLLKPPSQTDGGPRPAFALFRTSLSSGSCGF
;
A
#
# COMPACT_ATOMS: atom_id res chain seq x y z
N MET A 1 -21.19 -57.20 56.65
CA MET A 1 -19.88 -56.52 56.73
C MET A 1 -19.38 -56.28 55.32
N ILE A 2 -19.04 -55.02 55.01
CA ILE A 2 -18.20 -54.48 53.91
C ILE A 2 -18.80 -54.66 52.48
N ALA A 3 -19.39 -53.67 51.79
CA ALA A 3 -19.03 -52.28 51.45
C ALA A 3 -18.19 -52.11 50.16
N LEU A 4 -18.75 -51.27 49.26
CA LEU A 4 -18.14 -50.39 48.23
C LEU A 4 -17.60 -50.94 46.89
N SER A 5 -18.36 -50.60 45.84
CA SER A 5 -18.01 -49.76 44.68
C SER A 5 -16.81 -50.11 43.78
N ARG A 6 -17.05 -50.04 42.45
CA ARG A 6 -16.25 -49.23 41.51
C ARG A 6 -16.98 -49.04 40.18
N LEU A 7 -17.54 -47.84 40.00
CA LEU A 7 -17.83 -47.26 38.69
C LEU A 7 -16.51 -47.12 37.92
N GLY A 8 -16.46 -47.63 36.69
CA GLY A 8 -15.26 -47.69 35.86
C GLY A 8 -15.40 -46.94 34.55
N ARG A 9 -15.40 -45.60 34.63
CA ARG A 9 -14.85 -44.64 33.65
C ARG A 9 -15.35 -44.67 32.20
N SER A 10 -16.28 -43.78 31.93
CA SER A 10 -16.47 -43.11 30.65
C SER A 10 -15.15 -42.48 30.16
N ALA A 11 -14.64 -42.92 29.01
CA ALA A 11 -13.59 -42.22 28.27
C ALA A 11 -14.24 -41.54 27.06
N ALA A 12 -14.86 -40.38 27.28
CA ALA A 12 -15.22 -39.49 26.19
C ALA A 12 -13.91 -38.87 25.66
N LEU A 13 -13.42 -39.36 24.53
CA LEU A 13 -12.40 -38.66 23.75
C LEU A 13 -13.02 -37.35 23.25
N ALA A 14 -12.76 -36.26 23.97
CA ALA A 14 -12.94 -34.92 23.44
C ALA A 14 -11.85 -34.71 22.37
N LEU A 15 -12.21 -34.92 21.11
CA LEU A 15 -11.47 -34.41 19.96
C LEU A 15 -11.50 -32.88 20.05
N GLY A 16 -10.45 -32.32 20.67
CA GLY A 16 -10.17 -30.90 20.63
C GLY A 16 -9.83 -30.51 19.20
N SER A 17 -10.84 -30.07 18.44
CA SER A 17 -10.66 -29.33 17.20
C SER A 17 -10.02 -27.98 17.55
N SER A 18 -8.70 -27.98 17.69
CA SER A 18 -7.90 -26.77 17.63
C SER A 18 -8.04 -26.23 16.20
N ALA A 19 -9.05 -25.38 16.00
CA ALA A 19 -9.19 -24.57 14.82
C ALA A 19 -7.89 -23.78 14.67
N LEU A 20 -7.09 -24.17 13.67
CA LEU A 20 -6.05 -23.34 13.10
C LEU A 20 -6.75 -22.08 12.58
N LEU A 21 -6.84 -21.05 13.43
CA LEU A 21 -7.07 -19.69 12.98
C LEU A 21 -5.80 -19.30 12.22
N ILE A 22 -5.76 -19.71 10.95
CA ILE A 22 -4.89 -19.11 9.95
C ILE A 22 -5.30 -17.64 9.97
N GLY A 23 -4.46 -16.81 10.58
CA GLY A 23 -4.74 -15.40 10.82
C GLY A 23 -4.82 -14.66 9.50
N CYS A 24 -6.00 -14.65 8.89
CA CYS A 24 -6.34 -13.63 7.91
C CYS A 24 -6.16 -12.29 8.63
N LYS A 25 -5.17 -11.51 8.21
CA LYS A 25 -5.07 -10.13 8.66
C LYS A 25 -6.30 -9.42 8.12
N ASP A 26 -7.05 -8.81 9.02
CA ASP A 26 -8.15 -7.93 8.65
C ASP A 26 -7.54 -6.76 7.87
N LEU A 27 -7.84 -6.65 6.58
CA LEU A 27 -7.42 -5.52 5.76
C LEU A 27 -8.57 -4.55 5.51
N GLU A 28 -9.81 -4.90 5.89
CA GLU A 28 -11.01 -4.10 5.62
C GLU A 28 -10.94 -2.71 6.29
N ARG A 29 -10.20 -2.60 7.41
CA ARG A 29 -9.95 -1.30 8.05
C ARG A 29 -9.18 -0.29 7.19
N TYR A 30 -8.55 -0.73 6.09
CA TYR A 30 -7.87 0.15 5.15
C TYR A 30 -8.73 0.53 3.93
N ASP A 31 -9.96 0.02 3.84
CA ASP A 31 -10.87 0.42 2.76
C ASP A 31 -11.21 1.90 2.85
N THR A 32 -11.25 2.55 1.68
CA THR A 32 -11.76 3.92 1.58
C THR A 32 -13.23 3.91 1.19
N GLY A 33 -14.09 4.47 2.04
CA GLY A 33 -15.49 4.66 1.73
C GLY A 33 -15.75 5.81 0.73
N PRO A 34 -17.02 6.03 0.35
CA PRO A 34 -17.40 7.12 -0.54
C PRO A 34 -16.94 8.49 -0.01
N GLY A 35 -16.04 9.15 -0.76
CA GLY A 35 -15.50 10.46 -0.40
C GLY A 35 -14.32 10.43 0.58
N GLU A 36 -13.93 9.25 1.07
CA GLU A 36 -12.74 9.06 1.87
C GLU A 36 -11.51 8.86 0.99
N ALA A 37 -10.34 9.18 1.54
CA ALA A 37 -9.06 8.86 0.93
C ALA A 37 -7.94 8.95 1.96
N TYR A 38 -6.85 8.24 1.68
CA TYR A 38 -5.59 8.47 2.34
C TYR A 38 -4.92 9.72 1.78
N CYS A 39 -4.71 10.72 2.64
CA CYS A 39 -4.10 11.99 2.27
C CYS A 39 -2.73 12.13 2.94
N GLY A 40 -1.73 12.62 2.21
CA GLY A 40 -0.43 12.90 2.83
C GLY A 40 0.49 13.75 1.97
N ASN A 41 1.49 14.33 2.64
CA ASN A 41 2.57 15.07 1.98
C ASN A 41 3.73 14.13 1.67
N ILE A 42 4.52 14.47 0.66
CA ILE A 42 5.81 13.84 0.44
C ILE A 42 6.71 14.00 1.68
N ILE A 43 7.42 12.95 2.06
CA ILE A 43 8.40 13.03 3.13
C ILE A 43 9.58 13.89 2.66
N GLY A 44 9.79 15.01 3.34
CA GLY A 44 10.67 16.09 2.93
C GLY A 44 12.18 15.79 2.98
N ALA A 45 12.60 14.70 3.63
CA ALA A 45 14.01 14.41 3.87
C ALA A 45 14.81 14.22 2.57
N GLU A 46 15.87 15.02 2.38
CA GLU A 46 16.66 15.04 1.13
C GLU A 46 17.30 13.69 0.77
N PHE A 47 17.59 12.84 1.76
CA PHE A 47 18.16 11.51 1.52
C PHE A 47 17.12 10.47 1.08
N ILE A 48 15.82 10.78 1.19
CA ILE A 48 14.69 9.89 0.85
C ILE A 48 13.95 10.41 -0.39
N ARG A 49 14.56 11.32 -1.17
CA ARG A 49 13.93 11.89 -2.36
C ARG A 49 14.97 12.22 -3.42
N THR A 50 14.62 11.98 -4.67
CA THR A 50 15.36 12.57 -5.79
C THR A 50 15.07 14.08 -5.84
N PRO A 51 16.06 14.99 -5.88
CA PRO A 51 15.78 16.42 -5.98
C PRO A 51 15.04 16.79 -7.27
N GLU A 52 14.07 17.70 -7.21
CA GLU A 52 13.24 18.11 -8.35
C GLU A 52 14.09 18.52 -9.58
N ARG A 53 15.19 19.25 -9.35
CA ARG A 53 16.12 19.70 -10.41
C ARG A 53 16.69 18.56 -11.27
N VAL A 54 16.78 17.35 -10.73
CA VAL A 54 17.31 16.16 -11.42
C VAL A 54 16.21 15.15 -11.77
N GLY A 55 14.93 15.55 -11.74
CA GLY A 55 13.79 14.68 -12.03
C GLY A 55 13.08 14.15 -10.79
N GLY A 56 13.24 14.82 -9.66
CA GLY A 56 12.46 14.56 -8.46
C GLY A 56 11.02 15.06 -8.50
N PHE A 57 10.41 15.06 -7.33
CA PHE A 57 9.10 15.66 -7.08
C PHE A 57 9.26 16.93 -6.22
N SER A 58 8.29 17.85 -6.33
CA SER A 58 8.20 19.03 -5.45
C SER A 58 8.07 18.60 -3.98
N GLN A 59 8.60 19.42 -3.06
CA GLN A 59 8.45 19.21 -1.62
C GLN A 59 7.02 19.49 -1.12
N GLU A 60 6.22 20.18 -1.93
CA GLU A 60 4.82 20.51 -1.64
C GLU A 60 3.86 19.49 -2.27
N LEU A 61 4.40 18.43 -2.88
CA LEU A 61 3.60 17.37 -3.48
C LEU A 61 2.78 16.66 -2.41
N ARG A 62 1.48 16.64 -2.64
CA ARG A 62 0.49 15.92 -1.85
C ARG A 62 -0.16 14.88 -2.71
N VAL A 63 -0.43 13.72 -2.11
CA VAL A 63 -1.13 12.63 -2.76
C VAL A 63 -2.43 12.34 -2.05
N ARG A 64 -3.39 11.90 -2.85
CA ARG A 64 -4.64 11.27 -2.47
C ARG A 64 -4.57 9.83 -2.97
N VAL A 65 -4.86 8.87 -2.09
CA VAL A 65 -4.93 7.45 -2.45
C VAL A 65 -6.29 6.89 -2.02
N THR A 66 -6.99 6.26 -2.95
CA THR A 66 -8.16 5.43 -2.65
C THR A 66 -7.71 3.97 -2.58
N LEU A 67 -8.40 3.18 -1.77
CA LEU A 67 -8.08 1.77 -1.60
C LEU A 67 -9.35 0.92 -1.47
N ASP A 68 -9.37 -0.19 -2.20
CA ASP A 68 -10.33 -1.29 -2.13
C ASP A 68 -9.54 -2.58 -1.87
N THR A 69 -9.59 -3.02 -0.62
CA THR A 69 -8.85 -4.18 -0.11
C THR A 69 -9.48 -5.51 -0.49
N GLU A 70 -10.76 -5.52 -0.89
CA GLU A 70 -11.41 -6.69 -1.47
C GLU A 70 -10.87 -6.99 -2.88
N HIS A 71 -10.35 -5.96 -3.57
CA HIS A 71 -9.90 -6.04 -4.97
C HIS A 71 -8.40 -5.73 -5.17
N LEU A 72 -7.53 -6.02 -4.18
CA LEU A 72 -6.07 -5.75 -4.26
C LEU A 72 -5.33 -6.46 -5.41
N ASP A 73 -5.91 -7.47 -6.02
CA ASP A 73 -5.35 -8.23 -7.13
C ASP A 73 -5.89 -7.81 -8.50
N THR A 74 -6.91 -6.94 -8.53
CA THR A 74 -7.62 -6.53 -9.74
C THR A 74 -7.75 -5.01 -9.86
N THR A 75 -8.46 -4.37 -8.92
CA THR A 75 -8.69 -2.91 -8.90
C THR A 75 -8.46 -2.34 -7.49
N PRO A 76 -7.19 -2.26 -7.03
CA PRO A 76 -6.87 -1.84 -5.67
C PRO A 76 -7.27 -0.40 -5.34
N GLY A 77 -7.39 0.49 -6.34
CA GLY A 77 -7.65 1.92 -6.12
C GLY A 77 -6.86 2.80 -7.08
N ASP A 78 -6.74 4.08 -6.74
CA ASP A 78 -6.09 5.11 -7.56
C ASP A 78 -5.24 6.10 -6.75
N ILE A 79 -4.35 6.81 -7.45
CA ILE A 79 -3.53 7.89 -6.92
C ILE A 79 -3.86 9.19 -7.67
N SER A 80 -4.04 10.28 -6.94
CA SER A 80 -4.12 11.63 -7.48
C SER A 80 -3.14 12.57 -6.77
N SER A 81 -2.67 13.62 -7.45
CA SER A 81 -1.76 14.62 -6.89
C SER A 81 -2.20 16.07 -7.11
N ASN A 82 -1.68 16.99 -6.30
CA ASN A 82 -2.11 18.40 -6.26
C ASN A 82 -1.32 19.35 -7.19
N ASP A 83 -0.36 18.83 -7.96
CA ASP A 83 0.66 19.60 -8.64
C ASP A 83 0.28 20.01 -10.08
N VAL A 84 -0.88 20.65 -10.24
CA VAL A 84 -1.39 21.13 -11.54
C VAL A 84 -0.49 22.18 -12.23
N ASN A 85 0.38 22.84 -11.45
CA ASN A 85 1.41 23.76 -11.97
C ASN A 85 2.81 23.12 -11.95
N GLY A 86 2.88 21.80 -11.76
CA GLY A 86 4.10 21.02 -11.63
C GLY A 86 4.71 20.64 -12.97
N PRO A 87 5.65 19.67 -12.98
CA PRO A 87 6.39 19.28 -14.17
C PRO A 87 5.54 18.63 -15.26
N CYS A 88 4.34 18.17 -14.93
CA CYS A 88 3.39 17.57 -15.87
C CYS A 88 2.25 18.51 -16.30
N ALA A 89 2.32 19.80 -15.95
CA ALA A 89 1.27 20.76 -16.29
C ALA A 89 0.92 20.74 -17.80
N PRO A 90 -0.38 20.92 -18.14
CA PRO A 90 -1.46 21.38 -17.27
C PRO A 90 -2.11 20.31 -16.38
N GLU A 91 -1.84 19.02 -16.61
CA GLU A 91 -2.33 17.94 -15.77
C GLU A 91 -1.50 17.80 -14.48
N PRO A 92 -2.09 17.38 -13.35
CA PRO A 92 -1.30 16.96 -12.20
C PRO A 92 -0.45 15.73 -12.58
N THR A 93 0.61 15.45 -11.82
CA THR A 93 1.48 14.30 -12.11
C THR A 93 0.71 12.97 -12.10
N PHE A 94 -0.29 12.86 -11.21
CA PHE A 94 -1.25 11.77 -11.16
C PHE A 94 -2.67 12.33 -11.13
N ASP A 95 -3.52 11.87 -12.04
CA ASP A 95 -4.93 12.25 -12.14
C ASP A 95 -5.78 10.98 -12.15
N ALA A 96 -6.36 10.63 -11.00
CA ALA A 96 -7.08 9.36 -10.79
C ALA A 96 -6.35 8.15 -11.40
N ALA A 97 -5.03 8.11 -11.23
CA ALA A 97 -4.16 7.14 -11.89
C ALA A 97 -4.33 5.77 -11.21
N PRO A 98 -4.82 4.74 -11.91
CA PRO A 98 -5.13 3.47 -11.29
C PRO A 98 -3.86 2.76 -10.82
N LEU A 99 -3.96 2.09 -9.67
CA LEU A 99 -2.98 1.12 -9.22
C LEU A 99 -3.19 -0.18 -9.99
N ILE A 100 -2.26 -0.55 -10.87
CA ILE A 100 -2.34 -1.77 -11.66
C ILE A 100 -1.51 -2.86 -10.94
N PRO A 101 -2.14 -3.83 -10.26
CA PRO A 101 -1.42 -4.79 -9.43
C PRO A 101 -0.52 -5.70 -10.25
N MET A 102 0.68 -5.98 -9.72
CA MET A 102 1.63 -6.90 -10.34
C MET A 102 1.37 -8.33 -9.88
N GLN A 103 0.44 -9.02 -10.56
CA GLN A 103 -0.04 -10.34 -10.15
C GLN A 103 1.08 -11.39 -10.09
N GLU A 104 2.07 -11.31 -10.97
CA GLU A 104 3.19 -12.25 -11.01
C GLU A 104 4.02 -12.21 -9.72
N LEU A 105 4.07 -11.05 -9.04
CA LEU A 105 4.80 -10.92 -7.78
C LEU A 105 4.06 -11.54 -6.60
N SER A 106 2.73 -11.69 -6.66
CA SER A 106 1.92 -12.25 -5.56
C SER A 106 2.29 -13.69 -5.18
N SER A 107 2.90 -14.43 -6.13
CA SER A 107 3.37 -15.81 -5.95
C SER A 107 4.89 -15.93 -5.97
N ASP A 108 5.61 -14.82 -6.10
CA ASP A 108 7.07 -14.77 -6.17
C ASP A 108 7.68 -14.52 -4.78
N PRO A 109 8.89 -15.02 -4.46
CA PRO A 109 9.58 -14.70 -3.20
C PRO A 109 9.70 -13.19 -2.89
N LEU A 110 9.67 -12.32 -3.90
CA LEU A 110 9.61 -10.87 -3.72
C LEU A 110 8.32 -10.39 -3.02
N SER A 111 7.22 -11.15 -3.03
CA SER A 111 6.04 -10.88 -2.16
C SER A 111 6.35 -11.06 -0.67
N GLN A 112 7.37 -11.86 -0.34
CA GLN A 112 7.79 -12.12 1.04
C GLN A 112 8.82 -11.08 1.53
N LEU A 113 9.16 -10.08 0.71
CA LEU A 113 10.03 -8.98 1.14
C LEU A 113 9.37 -8.24 2.31
N SER A 114 9.96 -8.43 3.49
CA SER A 114 9.64 -7.64 4.67
C SER A 114 10.36 -6.30 4.58
N PHE A 115 9.60 -5.21 4.49
CA PHE A 115 10.11 -3.84 4.56
C PHE A 115 10.28 -3.36 6.02
N GLY A 116 10.75 -4.27 6.90
CA GLY A 116 10.84 -4.07 8.35
C GLY A 116 9.52 -4.36 9.09
N ASP A 117 9.59 -4.29 10.42
CA ASP A 117 8.42 -4.41 11.29
C ASP A 117 7.46 -3.22 11.12
N GLY A 118 6.19 -3.39 11.52
CA GLY A 118 5.19 -2.31 11.53
C GLY A 118 4.25 -2.27 10.32
N ARG A 119 4.22 -3.31 9.50
CA ARG A 119 3.39 -3.40 8.29
C ARG A 119 2.49 -4.62 8.35
N ASP A 120 1.22 -4.42 8.04
CA ASP A 120 0.27 -5.50 7.95
C ASP A 120 0.28 -6.16 6.59
N TYR A 121 0.39 -5.37 5.53
CA TYR A 121 0.40 -5.87 4.16
C TYR A 121 1.22 -4.96 3.24
N ASN A 122 1.78 -5.55 2.18
CA ASN A 122 2.44 -4.80 1.11
C ASN A 122 2.00 -5.38 -0.22
N PHE A 123 1.76 -4.51 -1.20
CA PHE A 123 1.66 -4.91 -2.59
C PHE A 123 2.40 -3.94 -3.49
N MET A 124 2.68 -4.43 -4.70
CA MET A 124 3.34 -3.66 -5.74
C MET A 124 2.40 -3.49 -6.92
N ALA A 125 2.38 -2.29 -7.47
CA ALA A 125 1.54 -1.93 -8.60
C ALA A 125 2.30 -1.01 -9.56
N TRP A 126 1.89 -1.02 -10.82
CA TRP A 126 2.23 0.06 -11.73
C TRP A 126 1.25 1.22 -11.55
N VAL A 127 1.75 2.43 -11.68
CA VAL A 127 0.92 3.64 -11.79
C VAL A 127 1.46 4.51 -12.92
N GLU A 128 0.57 4.99 -13.77
CA GLU A 128 0.93 5.87 -14.87
C GLU A 128 0.96 7.32 -14.42
N SER A 129 2.07 8.00 -14.67
CA SER A 129 2.12 9.46 -14.56
C SER A 129 1.70 10.09 -15.89
N SER A 130 1.00 11.22 -15.81
CA SER A 130 0.53 11.99 -16.97
C SER A 130 1.64 12.37 -17.96
N CYS A 131 2.87 12.62 -17.49
CA CYS A 131 3.98 13.02 -18.35
C CYS A 131 5.26 12.19 -18.22
N ARG A 132 5.36 11.33 -17.19
CA ARG A 132 6.63 10.64 -16.83
C ARG A 132 6.61 9.14 -17.16
N GLY A 133 5.46 8.64 -17.64
CA GLY A 133 5.22 7.23 -17.93
C GLY A 133 5.10 6.38 -16.65
N PRO A 134 5.24 5.05 -16.76
CA PRO A 134 4.94 4.14 -15.66
C PRO A 134 5.97 4.27 -14.54
N MET A 135 5.45 4.24 -13.32
CA MET A 135 6.21 4.19 -12.07
C MET A 135 5.80 2.95 -11.28
N LEU A 136 6.76 2.39 -10.55
CA LEU A 136 6.49 1.34 -9.58
C LEU A 136 5.97 1.99 -8.30
N ALA A 137 4.78 1.60 -7.87
CA ALA A 137 4.22 1.91 -6.57
C ALA A 137 4.43 0.70 -5.63
N VAL A 138 5.04 0.93 -4.48
CA VAL A 138 4.97 0.00 -3.34
C VAL A 138 4.01 0.62 -2.34
N VAL A 139 2.89 -0.06 -2.13
CA VAL A 139 1.84 0.36 -1.19
C VAL A 139 1.96 -0.54 0.04
N SER A 140 2.10 0.09 1.20
CA SER A 140 2.24 -0.60 2.46
C SER A 140 1.15 -0.15 3.43
N LEU A 141 0.39 -1.11 3.93
CA LEU A 141 -0.63 -0.91 4.96
C LEU A 141 0.06 -1.02 6.32
N MET A 142 0.14 0.09 7.04
CA MET A 142 0.88 0.22 8.30
C MET A 142 0.02 -0.22 9.48
N ASN A 143 0.62 -0.80 10.52
CA ASN A 143 -0.14 -1.30 11.69
C ASN A 143 -0.71 -0.21 12.62
N ASP A 144 -0.50 1.07 12.28
CA ASP A 144 -1.05 2.25 12.94
C ASP A 144 -2.10 2.96 12.07
N ASP A 145 -2.77 2.20 11.20
CA ASP A 145 -3.89 2.63 10.32
C ASP A 145 -3.51 3.69 9.28
N GLU A 146 -2.21 3.85 9.04
CA GLU A 146 -1.69 4.69 7.97
C GLU A 146 -1.34 3.89 6.72
N LEU A 147 -1.25 4.59 5.60
CA LEU A 147 -0.74 4.04 4.34
C LEU A 147 0.58 4.72 4.00
N GLU A 148 1.56 3.90 3.67
CA GLU A 148 2.84 4.37 3.15
C GLU A 148 2.95 4.04 1.66
N LEU A 149 3.20 5.06 0.85
CA LEU A 149 3.34 4.94 -0.59
C LEU A 149 4.78 5.28 -0.99
N ARG A 150 5.46 4.33 -1.65
CA ARG A 150 6.74 4.59 -2.31
C ARG A 150 6.55 4.58 -3.81
N LEU A 151 6.98 5.64 -4.48
CA LEU A 151 7.00 5.73 -5.93
C LEU A 151 8.43 5.65 -6.43
N LEU A 152 8.68 4.75 -7.37
CA LEU A 152 9.99 4.52 -7.95
C LEU A 152 9.92 4.59 -9.47
N LYS A 153 10.70 5.50 -10.06
CA LYS A 153 11.06 5.48 -11.47
C LYS A 153 12.52 5.02 -11.56
N PRO A 154 12.80 3.84 -12.12
CA PRO A 154 14.17 3.44 -12.39
C PRO A 154 14.79 4.37 -13.44
N PRO A 155 16.13 4.55 -13.42
CA PRO A 155 16.81 5.33 -14.44
C PRO A 155 16.63 4.68 -15.80
N SER A 156 16.46 5.50 -16.85
CA SER A 156 16.56 4.98 -18.21
C SER A 156 17.99 4.56 -18.52
N GLN A 157 18.14 3.48 -19.28
CA GLN A 157 19.44 3.05 -19.84
C GLN A 157 19.84 3.84 -21.08
N THR A 158 18.94 4.67 -21.62
CA THR A 158 19.17 5.51 -22.78
C THR A 158 19.48 6.95 -22.37
N ASP A 159 20.48 7.56 -23.01
CA ASP A 159 20.71 9.00 -22.91
C ASP A 159 19.44 9.78 -23.28
N GLY A 160 19.00 10.67 -22.39
CA GLY A 160 17.76 11.44 -22.55
C GLY A 160 16.47 10.70 -22.19
N GLY A 161 16.53 9.46 -21.68
CA GLY A 161 15.33 8.76 -21.22
C GLY A 161 14.76 9.29 -19.90
N PRO A 162 13.63 8.74 -19.43
CA PRO A 162 12.97 9.21 -18.21
C PRO A 162 13.93 9.33 -17.03
N ARG A 163 13.91 10.49 -16.39
CA ARG A 163 14.77 10.75 -15.23
C ARG A 163 14.35 9.84 -14.06
N PRO A 164 15.31 9.25 -13.34
CA PRO A 164 14.98 8.48 -12.15
C PRO A 164 14.28 9.38 -11.14
N ALA A 165 13.36 8.80 -10.37
CA ALA A 165 12.60 9.52 -9.38
C ALA A 165 12.27 8.56 -8.23
N PHE A 166 12.39 9.07 -7.02
CA PHE A 166 11.95 8.39 -5.82
C PHE A 166 11.15 9.36 -4.95
N ALA A 167 9.98 8.93 -4.48
CA ALA A 167 9.20 9.62 -3.48
C ALA A 167 8.64 8.64 -2.46
N LEU A 168 8.51 9.12 -1.24
CA LEU A 168 7.90 8.41 -0.11
C LEU A 168 6.83 9.31 0.49
N PHE A 169 5.66 8.76 0.74
CA PHE A 169 4.54 9.44 1.39
C PHE A 169 4.11 8.63 2.59
N ARG A 170 3.72 9.34 3.63
CA ARG A 170 3.01 8.77 4.78
C ARG A 170 1.66 9.47 4.85
N THR A 171 0.60 8.68 4.78
CA THR A 171 -0.75 9.16 4.53
C THR A 171 -1.70 8.62 5.60
N SER A 172 -2.68 9.44 5.96
CA SER A 172 -3.71 9.08 6.95
C SER A 172 -5.08 9.17 6.30
N LEU A 173 -6.00 8.31 6.73
CA LEU A 173 -7.38 8.34 6.27
C LEU A 173 -8.04 9.69 6.62
N SER A 174 -8.78 10.26 5.66
CA SER A 174 -9.49 11.52 5.79
C SER A 174 -10.90 11.40 5.22
N SER A 175 -11.90 11.88 5.96
CA SER A 175 -13.31 11.83 5.60
C SER A 175 -13.76 12.98 4.67
N GLY A 176 -12.99 13.27 3.63
CA GLY A 176 -13.22 14.38 2.68
C GLY A 176 -12.10 14.54 1.66
N SER A 177 -12.20 15.54 0.77
CA SER A 177 -11.11 15.79 -0.21
C SER A 177 -9.81 16.14 0.51
N CYS A 178 -8.66 15.76 -0.07
CA CYS A 178 -7.34 16.09 0.48
C CYS A 178 -7.00 17.60 0.45
N GLY A 179 -8.00 18.46 0.21
CA GLY A 179 -7.85 19.90 0.03
C GLY A 179 -7.45 20.31 -1.39
N PHE A 180 -7.61 19.42 -2.36
CA PHE A 180 -7.44 19.64 -3.79
C PHE A 180 -8.32 18.64 -4.57
#